data_AF-A0A818X015-F1
#
_entry.id   AF-A0A818X015-F1
#
_cell.length_a   1.000
_cell.length_b   1.000
_cell.length_c   1.000
_cell.angle_alpha   90.00
_cell.angle_beta   90.00
_cell.angle_gamma   90.00
#
_symmetry.space_group_name_H-M   'P 1'
#
loop_
_entity.id
_entity.type
_entity.pdbx_description
1 polymer ?
#
loop_
_entity_poly.entity_id
_entity_poly.type
_entity_poly.pdbx_seq_one_letter_code
_entity_poly.pdbx_strand_id
1 'polypeptide(L)'
;MDILFPNLDSTQLLLEYGKRWIDVDAKDQDRGDTALHIVSRNFRKNVQGTATKIIELLLDAGTHIDYVNNYGKTPLDQSSGIGIRTLLRSKQTPSRLKCLCAHLINIHQIPYDHIWPNPTALTTFVQLHDQPSSEDDDLDFGLFD
;
A
#
# COMPACT_ATOMS: atom_id res chain seq x y z
N MET A 1 24.54 13.66 -2.79
CA MET A 1 23.71 12.80 -3.67
C MET A 1 22.77 12.08 -2.75
N ASP A 2 21.50 12.47 -2.73
CA ASP A 2 20.51 11.76 -1.93
C ASP A 2 20.30 10.40 -2.58
N ILE A 3 20.75 9.34 -1.90
CA ILE A 3 20.49 7.96 -2.31
C ILE A 3 18.98 7.75 -2.11
N LEU A 4 18.21 7.90 -3.19
CA LEU A 4 16.76 7.68 -3.15
C LEU A 4 16.52 6.17 -3.11
N PHE A 5 16.21 5.65 -1.93
CA PHE A 5 15.78 4.27 -1.75
C PHE A 5 14.26 4.16 -1.92
N PRO A 6 13.76 3.11 -2.62
CA PRO A 6 14.49 2.05 -3.35
C PRO A 6 15.06 2.56 -4.68
N ASN A 7 16.24 2.06 -5.09
CA ASN A 7 16.76 2.29 -6.46
C ASN A 7 16.39 1.11 -7.38
N LEU A 8 16.41 1.34 -8.70
CA LEU A 8 15.93 0.37 -9.68
C LEU A 8 16.76 -0.92 -9.70
N ASP A 9 18.09 -0.81 -9.70
CA ASP A 9 18.98 -1.96 -9.83
C ASP A 9 18.87 -2.91 -8.63
N SER A 10 18.85 -2.35 -7.42
CA SER A 10 18.65 -3.11 -6.19
C SER A 10 17.28 -3.76 -6.15
N THR A 11 16.23 -3.05 -6.60
CA THR A 11 14.87 -3.62 -6.64
C THR A 11 14.82 -4.81 -7.60
N GLN A 12 15.37 -4.66 -8.81
CA GLN A 12 15.39 -5.72 -9.81
C GLN A 12 16.16 -6.95 -9.31
N LEU A 13 17.36 -6.75 -8.75
CA LEU A 13 18.18 -7.83 -8.22
C LEU A 13 17.45 -8.61 -7.11
N LEU A 14 16.82 -7.89 -6.17
CA LEU A 14 16.08 -8.53 -5.08
C LEU A 14 14.88 -9.32 -5.60
N LEU A 15 14.09 -8.76 -6.51
CA LEU A 15 12.91 -9.44 -7.05
C LEU A 15 13.26 -10.62 -7.95
N GLU A 16 14.35 -10.55 -8.72
CA GLU A 16 14.76 -11.62 -9.65
C GLU A 16 15.32 -12.83 -8.91
N TYR A 17 16.23 -12.62 -7.96
CA TYR A 17 16.92 -13.71 -7.26
C TYR A 17 16.24 -14.09 -5.94
N GLY A 18 15.50 -13.15 -5.35
CA GLY A 18 14.86 -13.31 -4.05
C GLY A 18 13.38 -13.67 -4.10
N LYS A 19 12.77 -13.84 -5.28
CA LYS A 19 11.32 -14.06 -5.45
C LYS A 19 10.70 -15.15 -4.56
N ARG A 20 11.51 -16.13 -4.15
CA ARG A 20 11.09 -17.26 -3.32
C ARG A 20 11.18 -17.00 -1.80
N TRP A 21 11.96 -16.00 -1.39
CA TRP A 21 12.31 -15.75 0.02
C TRP A 21 11.93 -14.34 0.48
N ILE A 22 11.67 -13.44 -0.46
CA ILE A 22 11.33 -12.06 -0.18
C ILE A 22 9.81 -11.94 -0.15
N ASP A 23 9.31 -11.51 0.99
CA ASP A 23 7.95 -11.00 1.09
C ASP A 23 7.91 -9.60 0.45
N VAL A 24 7.28 -9.52 -0.71
CA VAL A 24 7.15 -8.26 -1.47
C VAL A 24 6.21 -7.26 -0.81
N ASP A 25 5.34 -7.74 0.09
CA ASP A 25 4.42 -6.92 0.87
C ASP A 25 4.93 -6.64 2.29
N ALA A 26 6.20 -6.96 2.56
CA ALA A 26 6.85 -6.64 3.82
C ALA A 26 6.71 -5.15 4.14
N LYS A 27 6.41 -4.87 5.40
CA LYS A 27 6.25 -3.52 5.94
C LYS A 27 7.50 -3.10 6.70
N ASP A 28 7.87 -1.83 6.58
CA ASP A 28 8.88 -1.25 7.45
C ASP A 28 8.40 -1.18 8.92
N GLN A 29 9.35 -1.09 9.84
CA GLN A 29 9.05 -1.06 11.27
C GLN A 29 8.51 0.30 11.73
N ASP A 30 8.92 1.38 11.06
CA ASP A 30 8.65 2.74 11.50
C ASP A 30 7.22 3.20 11.18
N ARG A 31 6.75 2.95 9.95
CA ARG A 31 5.48 3.46 9.43
C ARG A 31 4.51 2.37 9.02
N GLY A 32 4.98 1.12 8.96
CA GLY A 32 4.24 0.04 8.32
C GLY A 32 4.15 0.24 6.80
N ASP A 33 5.06 1.02 6.22
CA ASP A 33 5.09 1.31 4.79
C ASP A 33 5.60 0.07 4.04
N THR A 34 4.85 -0.42 3.05
CA THR A 34 5.35 -1.41 2.09
C THR A 34 6.30 -0.77 1.07
N ALA A 35 7.00 -1.56 0.26
CA ALA A 35 7.84 -1.02 -0.82
C ALA A 35 7.08 -0.05 -1.75
N LEU A 36 5.80 -0.32 -2.04
CA LEU A 36 4.95 0.57 -2.84
C LEU A 36 4.69 1.92 -2.14
N HIS A 37 4.49 1.94 -0.82
CA HIS A 37 4.34 3.18 -0.05
C HIS A 37 5.58 4.06 -0.15
N ILE A 38 6.75 3.46 0.07
CA ILE A 38 8.03 4.17 0.06
C ILE A 38 8.28 4.81 -1.31
N VAL A 39 8.08 4.06 -2.40
CA VAL A 39 8.27 4.58 -3.77
C VAL A 39 7.26 5.68 -4.09
N SER A 40 6.01 5.50 -3.68
CA SER A 40 4.94 6.48 -3.92
C SER A 40 5.17 7.82 -3.20
N ARG A 41 5.75 7.75 -2.00
CA ARG A 41 6.07 8.92 -1.17
C ARG A 41 7.34 9.63 -1.62
N ASN A 42 8.40 8.90 -1.90
CA ASN A 42 9.76 9.45 -2.07
C ASN A 42 10.01 10.02 -3.47
N PHE A 43 9.39 9.47 -4.53
CA PHE A 43 9.70 9.89 -5.90
C PHE A 43 8.85 11.10 -6.33
N ARG A 44 9.45 12.29 -6.26
CA ARG A 44 8.86 13.53 -6.80
C ARG A 44 9.07 13.64 -8.32
N LYS A 45 8.30 14.52 -8.97
CA LYS A 45 8.16 14.73 -10.44
C LYS A 45 9.43 14.53 -11.29
N ASN A 46 10.62 14.86 -10.80
CA ASN A 46 11.88 14.79 -11.58
C ASN A 46 12.45 13.38 -11.80
N VAL A 47 11.93 12.33 -11.13
CA VAL A 47 12.46 10.96 -11.22
C VAL A 47 11.38 9.95 -11.67
N GLN A 48 10.35 10.45 -12.38
CA GLN A 48 9.14 9.68 -12.70
C GLN A 48 9.42 8.40 -13.52
N GLY A 49 10.43 8.40 -14.40
CA GLY A 49 10.77 7.24 -15.21
C GLY A 49 11.28 6.05 -14.38
N THR A 50 12.13 6.31 -13.39
CA THR A 50 12.65 5.26 -12.49
C THR A 50 11.57 4.77 -11.54
N ALA A 51 10.80 5.70 -10.94
CA ALA A 51 9.70 5.37 -10.04
C ALA A 51 8.65 4.46 -10.70
N THR A 52 8.27 4.81 -11.94
CA THR A 52 7.29 4.04 -12.72
C THR A 52 7.78 2.61 -12.93
N LYS A 53 9.04 2.43 -13.35
CA LYS A 53 9.63 1.10 -13.52
C LYS A 53 9.68 0.30 -12.22
N ILE A 54 10.05 0.93 -11.11
CA ILE A 54 10.06 0.27 -9.80
C ILE A 54 8.66 -0.18 -9.40
N ILE A 55 7.65 0.68 -9.57
CA ILE A 55 6.25 0.33 -9.28
C ILE A 55 5.79 -0.83 -10.16
N GLU A 56 6.07 -0.78 -11.47
CA GLU A 56 5.73 -1.86 -12.39
C GLU A 56 6.38 -3.18 -11.97
N LEU A 57 7.69 -3.18 -11.64
CA LEU A 57 8.39 -4.36 -11.15
C LEU A 57 7.76 -4.93 -9.86
N LEU A 58 7.41 -4.06 -8.91
CA LEU A 58 6.77 -4.49 -7.66
C LEU A 58 5.38 -5.08 -7.92
N LEU A 59 4.59 -4.48 -8.80
CA LEU A 59 3.25 -4.96 -9.15
C LEU A 59 3.33 -6.31 -9.89
N ASP A 60 4.27 -6.46 -10.82
CA ASP A 60 4.53 -7.72 -11.53
C ASP A 60 5.02 -8.83 -10.60
N ALA A 61 5.68 -8.47 -9.50
CA ALA A 61 6.03 -9.40 -8.43
C ALA A 61 4.84 -9.83 -7.57
N GLY A 62 3.66 -9.20 -7.74
CA GLY A 62 2.41 -9.60 -7.11
C GLY A 62 2.10 -8.90 -5.78
N THR A 63 2.67 -7.71 -5.56
CA THR A 63 2.37 -6.85 -4.40
C THR A 63 0.90 -6.45 -4.31
N HIS A 64 0.43 -6.23 -3.09
CA HIS A 64 -0.90 -5.71 -2.82
C HIS A 64 -0.86 -4.18 -2.88
N ILE A 65 -1.58 -3.63 -3.86
CA ILE A 65 -1.66 -2.18 -4.10
C ILE A 65 -2.55 -1.46 -3.08
N ASP A 66 -3.36 -2.22 -2.34
CA ASP A 66 -4.41 -1.74 -1.44
C ASP A 66 -4.13 -2.05 0.04
N TYR A 67 -2.94 -2.56 0.36
CA TYR A 67 -2.52 -2.66 1.76
C TYR A 67 -2.34 -1.28 2.36
N VAL A 68 -2.86 -1.08 3.57
CA VAL A 68 -2.65 0.14 4.34
C VAL A 68 -1.41 0.04 5.22
N ASN A 69 -0.76 1.17 5.47
CA ASN A 69 0.30 1.27 6.48
C ASN A 69 -0.26 1.45 7.91
N ASN A 70 0.60 1.73 8.89
CA ASN A 70 0.16 1.91 10.30
C ASN A 70 -0.71 3.17 10.51
N TYR A 71 -0.79 4.05 9.51
CA TYR A 71 -1.65 5.23 9.49
C TYR A 71 -2.95 4.99 8.71
N GLY A 72 -3.21 3.74 8.29
CA GLY A 72 -4.40 3.41 7.50
C GLY A 72 -4.38 3.95 6.06
N LYS A 73 -3.22 4.41 5.58
CA LYS A 73 -3.07 4.99 4.24
C LYS A 73 -2.55 3.94 3.27
N THR A 74 -3.13 3.88 2.07
CA THR A 74 -2.62 3.05 0.95
C THR A 74 -1.42 3.74 0.27
N PRO A 75 -0.68 3.04 -0.61
CA PRO A 75 0.34 3.67 -1.45
C PRO A 75 -0.22 4.81 -2.32
N LEU A 76 -1.49 4.68 -2.75
CA LEU A 76 -2.17 5.72 -3.50
C LEU A 76 -2.38 6.98 -2.64
N ASP A 77 -2.75 6.83 -1.38
CA ASP A 77 -2.97 7.94 -0.44
C ASP A 77 -1.65 8.67 -0.11
N GLN A 78 -0.53 7.95 -0.03
CA GLN A 78 0.79 8.53 0.20
C GLN A 78 1.48 9.08 -1.07
N SER A 79 0.84 9.01 -2.23
CA SER A 79 1.44 9.42 -3.50
C SER A 79 1.69 10.93 -3.57
N SER A 80 2.95 11.34 -3.59
CA SER A 80 3.35 12.76 -3.64
C SER A 80 3.16 13.44 -5.00
N GLY A 81 2.91 12.69 -6.08
CA GLY A 81 2.89 13.21 -7.46
C GLY A 81 1.77 12.66 -8.33
N ILE A 82 1.17 13.53 -9.15
CA ILE A 82 0.08 13.18 -10.08
C ILE A 82 0.43 11.96 -10.94
N GLY A 83 1.66 11.87 -11.45
CA GLY A 83 2.09 10.77 -12.32
C GLY A 83 1.97 9.39 -11.66
N ILE A 84 2.50 9.26 -10.44
CA ILE A 84 2.45 8.00 -9.68
C ILE A 84 1.02 7.68 -9.28
N ARG A 85 0.27 8.70 -8.83
CA ARG A 85 -1.14 8.54 -8.49
C ARG A 85 -1.98 8.03 -9.67
N THR A 86 -1.75 8.57 -10.87
CA THR A 86 -2.41 8.13 -12.10
C THR A 86 -2.01 6.69 -12.47
N LEU A 87 -0.73 6.34 -12.32
CA LEU A 87 -0.24 4.98 -12.57
C LEU A 87 -0.89 3.97 -11.61
N LEU A 88 -0.86 4.22 -10.30
CA LEU A 88 -1.47 3.33 -9.32
C LEU A 88 -2.97 3.18 -9.57
N ARG A 89 -3.67 4.28 -9.88
CA ARG A 89 -5.09 4.24 -10.24
C ARG A 89 -5.37 3.43 -11.51
N SER A 90 -4.50 3.49 -12.52
CA SER A 90 -4.67 2.67 -13.73
C SER A 90 -4.38 1.19 -13.49
N LYS A 91 -3.61 0.88 -12.45
CA LYS A 91 -3.27 -0.49 -12.03
C LYS A 91 -4.21 -1.05 -10.96
N GLN A 92 -5.09 -0.24 -10.38
CA GLN A 92 -6.23 -0.68 -9.58
C GLN A 92 -7.27 -1.38 -10.47
N THR A 93 -6.95 -2.59 -10.94
CA THR A 93 -7.93 -3.55 -11.46
C THR A 93 -8.67 -4.20 -10.28
N PRO A 94 -9.85 -4.85 -10.45
CA PRO A 94 -10.59 -5.42 -9.33
C PRO A 94 -9.64 -6.26 -8.48
N SER A 95 -9.54 -5.86 -7.22
CA SER A 95 -8.70 -6.46 -6.20
C SER A 95 -8.82 -7.98 -6.28
N ARG A 96 -7.73 -8.71 -6.02
CA ARG A 96 -7.82 -10.17 -5.86
C ARG A 96 -9.03 -10.46 -4.97
N LEU A 97 -9.85 -11.44 -5.31
CA LEU A 97 -11.13 -11.70 -4.64
C LEU A 97 -11.03 -11.61 -3.11
N LYS A 98 -9.97 -12.16 -2.52
CA LYS A 98 -9.67 -12.07 -1.08
C LYS A 98 -9.55 -10.64 -0.54
N CYS A 99 -8.89 -9.73 -1.25
CA CYS A 99 -8.73 -8.33 -0.88
C CYS A 99 -10.08 -7.61 -0.91
N LEU A 100 -10.88 -7.88 -1.96
CA LEU A 100 -12.23 -7.33 -2.07
C LEU A 100 -13.11 -7.83 -0.91
N CYS A 101 -13.04 -9.12 -0.57
CA CYS A 101 -13.72 -9.67 0.59
C CYS A 101 -13.26 -9.02 1.89
N ALA A 102 -11.95 -8.84 2.11
CA ALA A 102 -11.43 -8.16 3.30
C ALA A 102 -11.96 -6.72 3.41
N HIS A 103 -12.00 -6.00 2.30
CA HIS A 103 -12.55 -4.65 2.26
C HIS A 103 -14.05 -4.63 2.58
N LEU A 104 -14.83 -5.56 2.03
CA LEU A 104 -16.26 -5.71 2.34
C LEU A 104 -16.50 -6.07 3.81
N ILE A 105 -15.64 -6.92 4.38
CA ILE A 105 -15.68 -7.25 5.81
C ILE A 105 -15.50 -5.99 6.66
N ASN A 106 -14.52 -5.14 6.34
CA ASN A 106 -14.28 -3.89 7.07
C ASN A 106 -15.42 -2.89 6.88
N ILE A 107 -15.87 -2.66 5.64
CA ILE A 107 -16.95 -1.71 5.32
C ILE A 107 -18.26 -2.10 6.02
N HIS A 108 -18.62 -3.38 5.98
CA HIS A 108 -19.90 -3.84 6.50
C HIS A 108 -19.82 -4.36 7.93
N GLN A 109 -18.64 -4.26 8.58
CA GLN A 109 -18.40 -4.75 9.93
C GLN A 109 -18.89 -6.19 10.10
N ILE A 110 -18.63 -7.04 9.10
CA ILE A 110 -19.11 -8.42 9.10
C ILE A 110 -18.36 -9.18 10.20
N PRO A 111 -19.03 -9.80 11.18
CA PRO A 111 -18.36 -10.61 12.19
C PRO A 111 -17.77 -11.90 11.58
N TYR A 112 -16.50 -12.18 11.83
CA TYR A 112 -15.79 -13.37 11.32
C TYR A 112 -14.83 -14.02 12.32
N ASP A 113 -14.53 -13.33 13.42
CA ASP A 113 -13.56 -13.67 14.45
C ASP A 113 -13.88 -14.99 15.17
N HIS A 114 -15.15 -15.32 15.34
CA HIS A 114 -15.61 -16.52 16.06
C HIS A 114 -15.99 -17.70 15.16
N ILE A 115 -15.95 -17.53 13.83
CA ILE A 115 -16.43 -18.53 12.87
C ILE A 115 -15.26 -19.38 12.32
N TRP A 116 -14.04 -18.84 12.32
CA TRP A 116 -12.91 -19.45 11.63
C TRP A 116 -11.92 -20.14 12.57
N PRO A 117 -11.46 -21.38 12.27
CA PRO A 117 -10.58 -22.15 13.16
C PRO A 117 -9.17 -21.57 13.35
N ASN A 118 -8.76 -20.59 12.54
CA ASN A 118 -7.52 -19.84 12.72
C ASN A 118 -7.77 -18.33 12.56
N PRO A 119 -8.30 -17.66 13.60
CA PRO A 119 -8.73 -16.27 13.49
C PRO A 119 -7.56 -15.33 13.21
N THR A 120 -6.36 -15.61 13.74
CA THR A 120 -5.23 -14.68 13.67
C THR A 120 -4.81 -14.34 12.24
N ALA A 121 -4.63 -15.34 11.37
CA ALA A 121 -4.18 -15.07 10.00
C ALA A 121 -5.22 -14.29 9.17
N LEU A 122 -6.50 -14.60 9.36
CA LEU A 122 -7.60 -13.91 8.69
C LEU A 122 -7.74 -12.48 9.23
N THR A 123 -7.73 -12.30 10.54
CA THR A 123 -7.78 -10.99 11.19
C THR A 123 -6.62 -10.10 10.75
N THR A 124 -5.39 -10.61 10.75
CA THR A 124 -4.23 -9.84 10.25
C THR A 124 -4.42 -9.44 8.79
N PHE A 125 -4.87 -10.35 7.93
CA PHE A 125 -5.11 -10.03 6.53
C PHE A 125 -6.21 -8.97 6.35
N VAL A 126 -7.33 -9.10 7.07
CA VAL A 126 -8.44 -8.15 7.01
C VAL A 126 -8.01 -6.75 7.50
N GLN A 127 -7.21 -6.68 8.57
CA GLN A 127 -6.65 -5.43 9.09
C GLN A 127 -5.71 -4.73 8.10
N LEU A 128 -5.07 -5.45 7.18
CA LEU A 128 -4.26 -4.84 6.11
C LEU A 128 -5.10 -4.04 5.10
N HIS A 129 -6.43 -4.17 5.13
CA HIS A 129 -7.38 -3.46 4.29
C HIS A 129 -8.27 -2.48 5.08
N ASP A 130 -7.95 -2.23 6.35
CA ASP A 130 -8.74 -1.39 7.23
C ASP A 130 -8.28 0.06 7.11
N GLN A 131 -9.04 0.86 6.35
CA GLN A 131 -8.83 2.32 6.35
C GLN A 131 -9.62 2.88 7.53
N PRO A 132 -9.03 3.74 8.38
CA PRO A 132 -9.80 4.46 9.37
C PRO A 132 -10.95 5.16 8.65
N SER A 133 -12.17 4.95 9.14
CA SER A 133 -13.34 5.68 8.65
C SER A 133 -12.98 7.16 8.66
N SER A 134 -13.27 7.84 7.55
CA SER A 134 -13.04 9.28 7.38
C SER A 134 -13.99 10.13 8.27
N GLU A 135 -14.28 9.68 9.49
CA GLU A 135 -15.16 10.36 10.44
C GLU A 135 -14.43 11.40 11.31
N ASP A 136 -13.11 11.59 11.13
CA ASP A 136 -12.33 12.65 11.78
C ASP A 136 -11.94 13.80 10.83
N ASP A 137 -12.66 13.99 9.72
CA ASP A 137 -12.60 15.22 8.89
C ASP A 137 -13.72 16.22 9.30
N ASP A 138 -14.09 16.25 10.59
CA ASP A 138 -14.64 17.46 11.20
C ASP A 138 -13.50 18.51 11.29
N LEU A 139 -13.13 19.04 10.12
CA LEU A 139 -12.44 20.30 10.02
C LEU A 139 -13.42 21.38 10.49
N ASP A 140 -13.38 21.61 11.80
CA ASP A 140 -13.76 22.86 12.43
C ASP A 140 -13.09 24.01 11.64
N PHE A 141 -13.86 24.62 10.73
CA PHE A 141 -13.57 25.95 10.21
C PHE A 141 -13.86 26.97 11.31
N GLY A 142 -13.11 26.85 12.42
CA GLY A 142 -13.08 27.80 13.51
C GLY A 142 -12.38 29.07 13.06
N LEU A 143 -13.18 30.03 12.61
CA LEU A 143 -13.07 31.47 12.91
C LEU A 143 -11.65 32.04 12.97
N PHE A 144 -11.21 32.64 11.87
CA PHE A 144 -10.38 33.84 11.97
C PHE A 144 -11.33 35.05 12.01
N ASP A 145 -11.57 35.57 13.21
CA ASP A 145 -11.80 37.01 13.42
C ASP A 145 -10.43 37.71 13.56
#